data_AF-A0A3B0W9E2-F1
#
_entry.id   AF-A0A3B0W9E2-F1
#
_cell.length_a   1.000
_cell.length_b   1.000
_cell.length_c   1.000
_cell.angle_alpha   90.00
_cell.angle_beta   90.00
_cell.angle_gamma   90.00
#
_symmetry.space_group_name_H-M   'P 1'
#
loop_
_entity.id
_entity.type
_entity.pdbx_description
1 polymer ?
#
loop_
_entity_poly.entity_id
_entity_poly.type
_entity_poly.pdbx_seq_one_letter_code
_entity_poly.pdbx_strand_id
1 'polypeptide(L)' 'LYQRLVADGKSKKTAIIACVRKMVVILNSMVRNGVKWDPEMG' A
#
# COMPACT_ATOMS: atom_id res chain seq x y z
N LEU A 1 1.08 1.81 8.05
CA LEU A 1 2.18 1.00 7.48
C LEU A 1 3.53 1.71 7.59
N TYR A 2 3.71 2.88 6.96
CA TYR A 2 4.96 3.63 7.01
C TYR A 2 5.53 3.82 8.43
N GLN A 3 4.72 4.39 9.34
CA GLN A 3 5.14 4.65 10.73
C GLN A 3 5.58 3.38 11.45
N ARG A 4 4.85 2.27 11.27
CA ARG A 4 5.23 0.96 11.80
C ARG A 4 6.59 0.50 11.26
N LEU A 5 6.80 0.57 9.94
CA LEU A 5 8.06 0.13 9.34
C LEU A 5 9.25 0.99 9.80
N VAL A 6 9.05 2.30 9.99
CA VAL A 6 10.07 3.19 10.53
C VAL A 6 10.36 2.86 12.00
N ALA A 7 9.32 2.61 12.81
CA ALA A 7 9.48 2.18 14.19
C ALA A 7 10.21 0.83 14.30
N ASP A 8 9.99 -0.08 13.35
CA ASP A 8 10.69 -1.38 13.22
C ASP A 8 12.13 -1.22 12.67
N GLY A 9 12.65 0.00 12.55
CA GLY A 9 14.03 0.30 12.13
C GLY A 9 14.28 0.22 10.62
N LYS A 10 13.24 0.14 9.78
CA LYS A 10 13.42 0.15 8.31
C LYS A 10 13.80 1.55 7.83
N SER A 11 14.65 1.59 6.80
CA SER A 11 14.99 2.84 6.12
C SER A 11 13.72 3.52 5.57
N LYS A 12 13.68 4.87 5.62
CA LYS A 12 12.54 5.64 5.10
C LYS A 12 12.24 5.31 3.64
N LYS A 13 13.29 5.10 2.82
CA LYS A 13 13.16 4.66 1.43
C LYS A 13 12.39 3.34 1.33
N THR A 14 12.79 2.33 2.08
CA THR A 14 12.12 1.02 2.10
C THR A 14 10.67 1.15 2.56
N ALA A 15 10.40 1.97 3.58
CA ALA A 15 9.05 2.20 4.08
C ALA A 15 8.13 2.85 3.03
N ILE A 16 8.64 3.82 2.26
CA ILE A 16 7.90 4.44 1.14
C ILE A 16 7.63 3.40 0.05
N ILE A 17 8.66 2.67 -0.39
CA ILE A 17 8.51 1.64 -1.43
C ILE A 17 7.48 0.58 -1.02
N ALA A 18 7.45 0.16 0.24
CA ALA A 18 6.46 -0.77 0.76
C ALA A 18 5.03 -0.20 0.69
N CYS A 19 4.84 1.08 1.00
CA CYS A 19 3.54 1.74 0.89
C CYS A 19 3.05 1.81 -0.56
N VAL A 20 3.92 2.22 -1.49
CA VAL A 20 3.60 2.28 -2.92
C VAL A 20 3.28 0.89 -3.46
N ARG A 21 4.06 -0.13 -3.11
CA ARG A 21 3.77 -1.52 -3.53
C ARG A 21 2.39 -1.98 -3.06
N LYS A 22 2.01 -1.69 -1.81
CA LYS A 22 0.66 -2.01 -1.30
C LYS A 22 -0.42 -1.30 -2.12
N MET A 23 -0.22 -0.02 -2.43
CA MET A 23 -1.15 0.77 -3.25
C MET A 23 -1.32 0.20 -4.67
N VAL A 24 -0.23 -0.12 -5.36
CA VAL A 24 -0.27 -0.71 -6.71
C VAL A 24 -0.96 -2.08 -6.71
N VAL A 25 -0.74 -2.89 -5.68
CA VAL A 25 -1.42 -4.20 -5.55
C VAL A 25 -2.94 -4.03 -5.41
N ILE A 26 -3.40 -3.06 -4.62
CA ILE A 26 -4.83 -2.75 -4.47
C ILE A 26 -5.39 -2.31 -5.83
N LEU A 27 -4.75 -1.35 -6.50
CA LEU A 27 -5.17 -0.87 -7.81
C LEU A 27 -5.22 -1.99 -8.86
N ASN A 28 -4.21 -2.85 -8.90
CA ASN A 28 -4.19 -3.99 -9.82
C ASN A 28 -5.34 -4.97 -9.54
N SER A 29 -5.65 -5.22 -8.27
CA SER A 29 -6.80 -6.05 -7.90
C SER A 29 -8.13 -5.42 -8.33
N MET A 30 -8.25 -4.09 -8.21
CA MET A 30 -9.44 -3.37 -8.63
C MET A 30 -9.66 -3.45 -10.14
N VAL A 31 -8.62 -3.20 -10.92
CA VAL A 31 -8.65 -3.30 -12.38
C VAL A 31 -9.01 -4.72 -12.83
N ARG A 32 -8.39 -5.73 -12.21
CA ARG A 32 -8.68 -7.15 -12.52
C ARG A 32 -10.14 -7.51 -12.26
N ASN A 33 -10.71 -7.00 -11.18
CA ASN A 33 -12.05 -7.36 -10.74
C ASN A 33 -13.14 -6.42 -11.28
N GLY A 34 -12.78 -5.38 -12.04
CA GLY A 34 -13.73 -4.37 -12.54
C GLY A 34 -14.40 -3.54 -11.44
N VAL A 35 -13.83 -3.49 -10.24
CA VAL A 35 -14.41 -2.78 -9.08
C VAL A 35 -13.89 -1.35 -9.00
N LYS A 36 -14.76 -0.43 -8.60
CA LYS A 36 -14.39 0.97 -8.35
C LYS A 36 -13.68 1.10 -6.99
N TRP A 37 -12.94 2.20 -6.83
CA TRP A 37 -12.30 2.53 -5.56
C TRP A 37 -13.36 2.65 -4.46
N ASP A 38 -13.13 1.97 -3.36
CA ASP A 38 -13.90 2.10 -2.13
C ASP A 38 -12.94 2.44 -0.99
N PRO A 39 -12.98 3.68 -0.46
CA PRO A 39 -12.10 4.11 0.61
C PRO A 39 -12.36 3.39 1.94
N GLU A 40 -13.49 2.70 2.08
CA GLU A 40 -13.87 1.93 3.27
C GLU A 40 -13.52 0.43 3.15
N MET A 41 -13.01 0.00 1.99
CA MET A 41 -12.43 -1.33 1.78
C MET A 41 -11.05 -1.41 2.44
N GLY A 42 -11.00 -1.27 3.78
CA GLY A 42 -9.79 -1.17 4.61
C GLY A 42 -9.66 -2.28 5.64
#